data_AF-A0A5U3ELB8-F1
#
_entry.id   AF-A0A5U3ELB8-F1
#
_cell.length_a   1.000
_cell.length_b   1.000
_cell.length_c   1.000
_cell.angle_alpha   90.00
_cell.angle_beta   90.00
_cell.angle_gamma   90.00
#
_symmetry.space_group_name_H-M   'P 1'
#
loop_
_entity.id
_entity.type
_entity.pdbx_description
1 polymer ?
#
loop_
_entity_poly.entity_id
_entity_poly.type
_entity_poly.pdbx_seq_one_letter_code
_entity_poly.pdbx_strand_id
1 'polypeptide(L)'
;VLIPLDPELRCFLPERTNKLSVYHRSQIINATWRLARKKQNCLIKDTFSSKFGKNRRNEYQKFLRNGGSVKSLDEFSGDELAQIYQSLFRSRFGDTLPCYPSDNLIDFFSHLRHLLYGCVLYVENAPCAFDIVLKAESRLSVYFDVPNGGVKKEYMNLSPGSILMWLNVNNAKSYCQEKNKKFIFSIGALRPEWEYKLRWAEPYFTGKSFC
;
A
#
# COMPACT_ATOMS: atom_id res chain seq x y z
N VAL A 1 11.97 6.01 3.10
CA VAL A 1 13.07 6.27 2.15
C VAL A 1 13.79 4.97 1.88
N LEU A 2 13.61 4.46 0.66
CA LEU A 2 14.35 3.32 0.13
C LEU A 2 15.10 3.84 -1.10
N ILE A 3 16.42 3.77 -1.05
CA ILE A 3 17.33 4.26 -2.09
C ILE A 3 17.79 3.04 -2.90
N PRO A 4 17.85 3.10 -4.24
CA PRO A 4 18.33 2.00 -5.06
C PRO A 4 19.85 1.86 -4.98
N LEU A 5 20.38 1.52 -3.80
CA LEU A 5 21.80 1.26 -3.56
C LEU A 5 22.16 -0.16 -3.97
N ASP A 6 23.39 -0.33 -4.47
CA ASP A 6 23.98 -1.65 -4.69
C ASP A 6 23.99 -2.45 -3.37
N PRO A 7 23.59 -3.73 -3.35
CA PRO A 7 23.49 -4.53 -2.12
C PRO A 7 24.77 -4.58 -1.29
N GLU A 8 25.94 -4.53 -1.93
CA GLU A 8 27.25 -4.62 -1.28
C GLU A 8 27.81 -3.24 -0.92
N LEU A 9 27.20 -2.16 -1.40
CA LEU A 9 27.64 -0.80 -1.09
C LEU A 9 27.43 -0.48 0.39
N ARG A 10 28.50 -0.02 1.02
CA ARG A 10 28.47 0.61 2.34
C ARG A 10 28.88 2.07 2.21
N CYS A 11 28.01 2.99 2.60
CA CYS A 11 28.21 4.41 2.37
C CYS A 11 27.70 5.28 3.52
N PHE A 12 28.12 6.55 3.48
CA PHE A 12 27.50 7.61 4.26
C PHE A 12 26.33 8.18 3.46
N LEU A 13 25.20 8.42 4.12
CA LEU A 13 24.11 9.20 3.55
C LEU A 13 24.39 10.68 3.84
N PRO A 14 24.46 11.55 2.82
CA PRO A 14 24.78 12.97 3.00
C PRO A 14 23.59 13.81 3.51
N GLU A 15 22.44 13.19 3.76
CA GLU A 15 21.19 13.88 4.10
C GLU A 15 20.58 13.33 5.39
N ARG A 16 20.02 14.23 6.20
CA ARG A 16 19.32 13.88 7.43
C ARG A 16 17.94 13.34 7.13
N THR A 17 17.65 12.16 7.65
CA THR A 17 16.31 11.59 7.60
C THR A 17 16.07 10.70 8.80
N ASN A 18 14.82 10.65 9.25
CA ASN A 18 14.35 9.73 10.29
C ASN A 18 13.40 8.66 9.73
N LYS A 19 13.43 8.44 8.41
CA LYS A 19 12.54 7.54 7.67
C LYS A 19 13.30 6.56 6.77
N LEU A 20 14.55 6.22 7.10
CA LEU A 20 15.29 5.23 6.31
C LEU A 20 14.65 3.86 6.43
N SER A 21 14.56 3.17 5.31
CA SER A 21 14.08 1.79 5.26
C SER A 21 14.99 0.88 6.10
N VAL A 22 14.40 -0.16 6.68
CA VAL A 22 15.16 -1.19 7.40
C VAL A 22 16.15 -1.91 6.50
N TYR A 23 15.89 -1.96 5.19
CA TYR A 23 16.78 -2.61 4.22
C TYR A 23 18.12 -1.91 4.04
N HIS A 24 18.29 -0.68 4.55
CA HIS A 24 19.59 0.02 4.52
C HIS A 24 20.47 -0.23 5.75
N ARG A 25 20.04 -1.10 6.67
CA ARG A 25 20.72 -1.32 7.95
C ARG A 25 22.18 -1.76 7.82
N SER A 26 22.51 -2.53 6.78
CA SER A 26 23.88 -2.95 6.47
C SER A 26 24.64 -1.94 5.60
N GLN A 27 23.93 -1.10 4.84
CA GLN A 27 24.50 -0.23 3.81
C GLN A 27 24.84 1.18 4.33
N ILE A 28 23.98 1.81 5.13
CA ILE A 28 24.19 3.20 5.58
C ILE A 28 24.87 3.21 6.93
N ILE A 29 26.16 3.59 6.93
CA ILE A 29 27.06 3.49 8.09
C ILE A 29 26.73 4.55 9.15
N ASN A 30 26.36 5.75 8.71
CA ASN A 30 26.06 6.89 9.58
C ASN A 30 24.59 6.96 10.00
N ALA A 31 23.98 5.82 10.30
CA ALA A 31 22.59 5.76 10.75
C ALA A 31 22.36 4.79 11.92
N THR A 32 21.28 5.03 12.68
CA THR A 32 20.84 4.14 13.76
C THR A 32 19.40 3.69 13.58
N TRP A 33 19.16 2.41 13.90
CA TRP A 33 17.83 1.76 13.86
C TRP A 33 17.33 1.36 15.25
N ARG A 34 18.13 1.59 16.30
CA ARG A 34 17.80 1.19 17.69
C ARG A 34 17.69 2.40 18.61
N LEU A 35 18.66 3.31 18.57
CA LEU A 35 18.75 4.42 19.51
C LEU A 35 17.70 5.49 19.21
N ALA A 36 16.89 5.83 20.23
CA ALA A 36 15.86 6.86 20.17
C ALA A 36 14.91 6.72 18.95
N ARG A 37 14.57 5.48 18.57
CA ARG A 37 13.66 5.20 17.45
C ARG A 37 12.26 4.90 17.97
N LYS A 38 11.29 5.70 17.51
CA LYS A 38 9.86 5.54 17.85
C LYS A 38 8.99 5.14 16.65
N LYS A 39 9.42 5.48 15.43
CA LYS A 39 8.63 5.29 14.21
C LYS A 39 8.91 3.93 13.58
N GLN A 40 7.88 3.09 13.50
CA GLN A 40 7.90 1.83 12.78
C GLN A 40 7.10 1.92 11.48
N ASN A 41 7.61 1.28 10.44
CA ASN A 41 6.94 1.11 9.17
C ASN A 41 6.46 -0.33 9.03
N CYS A 42 5.21 -0.53 8.62
CA CYS A 42 4.62 -1.84 8.40
C CYS A 42 4.96 -2.32 6.99
N LEU A 43 5.72 -3.42 6.90
CA LEU A 43 6.03 -4.12 5.65
C LEU A 43 5.24 -5.42 5.60
N ILE A 44 4.55 -5.68 4.49
CA ILE A 44 3.75 -6.89 4.30
C ILE A 44 4.62 -8.14 4.51
N LYS A 45 4.07 -9.13 5.21
CA LYS A 45 4.73 -10.41 5.47
C LYS A 45 4.99 -11.17 4.18
N ASP A 46 6.15 -11.84 4.11
CA ASP A 46 6.51 -12.69 2.97
C ASP A 46 5.50 -13.82 2.78
N THR A 47 5.06 -14.42 3.87
CA THR A 47 4.05 -15.49 3.87
C THR A 47 2.89 -15.19 4.81
N PHE A 48 1.73 -15.75 4.48
CA PHE A 48 0.56 -15.75 5.33
C PHE A 48 0.22 -17.19 5.72
N SER A 49 -0.37 -17.38 6.89
CA SER A 49 -0.80 -18.72 7.31
C SER A 49 -1.88 -19.27 6.38
N SER A 50 -1.94 -20.59 6.25
CA SER A 50 -2.98 -21.27 5.43
C SER A 50 -4.39 -20.89 5.86
N LYS A 51 -4.62 -20.71 7.18
CA LYS A 51 -5.89 -20.23 7.74
C LYS A 51 -6.22 -18.81 7.27
N PHE A 52 -5.26 -17.89 7.30
CA PHE A 52 -5.45 -16.52 6.82
C PHE A 52 -5.82 -16.51 5.33
N GLY A 53 -5.05 -17.22 4.50
CA GLY A 53 -5.31 -17.32 3.06
C GLY A 53 -6.65 -17.99 2.74
N LYS A 54 -7.07 -19.02 3.49
CA LYS A 54 -8.40 -19.63 3.35
C LYS A 54 -9.52 -18.63 3.67
N ASN A 55 -9.39 -17.88 4.76
CA ASN A 55 -10.39 -16.88 5.15
C ASN A 55 -10.54 -15.77 4.10
N ARG A 56 -9.42 -15.24 3.58
CA ARG A 56 -9.45 -14.20 2.53
C ARG A 56 -10.07 -14.71 1.24
N ARG A 57 -9.78 -15.95 0.82
CA ARG A 57 -10.44 -16.59 -0.32
C ARG A 57 -11.95 -16.73 -0.09
N ASN A 58 -12.37 -17.17 1.09
CA ASN A 58 -13.80 -17.31 1.40
C ASN A 58 -14.52 -15.97 1.38
N GLU A 59 -13.92 -14.90 1.91
CA GLU A 59 -14.45 -13.54 1.82
C GLU A 59 -14.55 -13.05 0.38
N TYR A 60 -13.51 -13.25 -0.42
CA TYR A 60 -13.53 -12.89 -1.83
C TYR A 60 -14.64 -13.63 -2.59
N GLN A 61 -14.79 -14.94 -2.36
CA GLN A 61 -15.87 -15.72 -2.97
C GLN A 61 -17.26 -15.28 -2.49
N LYS A 62 -17.42 -14.92 -1.21
CA LYS A 62 -18.66 -14.33 -0.70
C LYS A 62 -18.95 -13.00 -1.40
N PHE A 63 -17.95 -12.13 -1.53
CA PHE A 63 -18.07 -10.85 -2.22
C PHE A 63 -18.55 -11.02 -3.67
N LEU A 64 -17.92 -11.92 -4.45
CA LEU A 64 -18.35 -12.21 -5.82
C LEU A 64 -19.80 -12.72 -5.89
N ARG A 65 -20.19 -13.64 -5.00
CA ARG A 65 -21.58 -14.15 -4.93
C ARG A 65 -22.62 -13.07 -4.58
N ASN A 66 -22.21 -11.96 -4.00
CA ASN A 66 -23.08 -10.84 -3.63
C ASN A 66 -22.92 -9.68 -4.61
N GLY A 67 -22.76 -9.97 -5.91
CA GLY A 67 -22.67 -8.96 -6.97
C GLY A 67 -21.35 -8.19 -7.01
N GLY A 68 -20.33 -8.67 -6.31
CA GLY A 68 -19.01 -8.07 -6.28
C GLY A 68 -18.22 -8.29 -7.57
N SER A 69 -17.46 -7.29 -8.01
CA SER A 69 -16.53 -7.41 -9.13
C SER A 69 -15.24 -6.62 -8.89
N VAL A 70 -14.20 -6.95 -9.68
CA VAL A 70 -12.87 -6.35 -9.61
C VAL A 70 -12.59 -5.72 -10.96
N LYS A 71 -12.17 -4.45 -10.98
CA LYS A 71 -11.76 -3.74 -12.19
C LYS A 71 -10.32 -3.27 -12.10
N SER A 72 -9.56 -3.45 -13.17
CA SER A 72 -8.20 -2.93 -13.28
C SER A 72 -8.21 -1.40 -13.24
N LEU A 73 -7.16 -0.79 -12.72
CA LEU A 73 -7.03 0.67 -12.81
C LEU A 73 -6.97 1.15 -14.26
N ASP A 74 -6.50 0.30 -15.17
CA ASP A 74 -6.40 0.58 -16.61
C ASP A 74 -7.75 0.85 -17.28
N GLU A 75 -8.85 0.43 -16.66
CA GLU A 75 -10.22 0.66 -17.15
C GLU A 75 -10.74 2.06 -16.86
N PHE A 76 -9.99 2.90 -16.12
CA PHE A 76 -10.45 4.22 -15.67
C PHE A 76 -9.53 5.33 -16.15
N SER A 77 -10.13 6.46 -16.52
CA SER A 77 -9.45 7.75 -16.64
C SER A 77 -9.01 8.30 -15.27
N GLY A 78 -8.14 9.32 -15.27
CA GLY A 78 -7.75 10.01 -14.04
C GLY A 78 -8.92 10.71 -13.35
N ASP A 79 -9.87 11.24 -14.14
CA ASP A 79 -11.10 11.85 -13.64
C ASP A 79 -11.99 10.83 -12.92
N GLU A 80 -12.25 9.67 -13.54
CA GLU A 80 -13.04 8.61 -12.91
C GLU A 80 -12.40 8.12 -11.60
N LEU A 81 -11.08 7.93 -11.57
CA LEU A 81 -10.36 7.56 -10.35
C LEU A 81 -10.46 8.64 -9.26
N ALA A 82 -10.41 9.92 -9.63
CA ALA A 82 -10.59 11.03 -8.69
C ALA A 82 -11.99 11.00 -8.06
N GLN A 83 -13.04 10.86 -8.88
CA GLN A 83 -14.42 10.78 -8.42
C GLN A 83 -14.65 9.55 -7.53
N ILE A 84 -14.17 8.37 -7.94
CA ILE A 84 -14.23 7.13 -7.16
C ILE A 84 -13.54 7.33 -5.81
N TYR A 85 -12.31 7.83 -5.80
CA TYR A 85 -11.55 8.05 -4.58
C TYR A 85 -12.26 9.02 -3.63
N GLN A 86 -12.73 10.17 -4.12
CA GLN A 86 -13.42 11.16 -3.28
C GLN A 86 -14.70 10.60 -2.67
N SER A 87 -15.50 9.88 -3.46
CA SER A 87 -16.72 9.22 -2.98
C SER A 87 -16.43 8.24 -1.85
N LEU A 88 -15.44 7.36 -2.05
CA LEU A 88 -15.04 6.36 -1.05
C LEU A 88 -14.36 6.98 0.18
N PHE A 89 -13.58 8.04 -0.01
CA PHE A 89 -12.96 8.80 1.08
C PHE A 89 -14.03 9.42 1.97
N ARG A 90 -15.01 10.12 1.39
CA ARG A 90 -16.13 10.72 2.13
C ARG A 90 -16.96 9.65 2.84
N SER A 91 -17.23 8.52 2.20
CA SER A 91 -17.93 7.41 2.88
C SER A 91 -17.16 6.94 4.12
N ARG A 92 -15.83 6.79 4.02
CA ARG A 92 -14.98 6.35 5.13
C ARG A 92 -14.87 7.38 6.24
N PHE A 93 -14.49 8.61 5.91
CA PHE A 93 -14.08 9.64 6.88
C PHE A 93 -15.19 10.64 7.23
N GLY A 94 -16.28 10.71 6.45
CA GLY A 94 -17.27 11.78 6.59
C GLY A 94 -16.60 13.15 6.53
N ASP A 95 -16.98 14.04 7.45
CA ASP A 95 -16.42 15.40 7.56
C ASP A 95 -15.25 15.50 8.54
N THR A 96 -14.73 14.38 9.05
CA THR A 96 -13.64 14.39 10.05
C THR A 96 -12.29 14.83 9.47
N LEU A 97 -12.12 14.73 8.14
CA LEU A 97 -10.90 15.09 7.43
C LEU A 97 -11.24 15.72 6.08
N PRO A 98 -10.55 16.80 5.66
CA PRO A 98 -10.71 17.34 4.33
C PRO A 98 -10.19 16.33 3.29
N CYS A 99 -10.98 16.11 2.24
CA CYS A 99 -10.54 15.34 1.08
C CYS A 99 -9.61 16.21 0.20
N TYR A 100 -8.78 15.57 -0.62
CA TYR A 100 -7.94 16.29 -1.58
C TYR A 100 -8.80 16.99 -2.65
N PRO A 101 -8.38 18.18 -3.13
CA PRO A 101 -9.05 18.87 -4.24
C PRO A 101 -9.15 17.99 -5.48
N SER A 102 -10.25 18.13 -6.24
CA SER A 102 -10.50 17.28 -7.42
C SER A 102 -9.40 17.42 -8.46
N ASP A 103 -9.04 18.65 -8.83
CA ASP A 103 -8.04 18.92 -9.87
C ASP A 103 -6.67 18.29 -9.51
N ASN A 104 -6.27 18.38 -8.24
CA ASN A 104 -5.04 17.74 -7.77
C ASN A 104 -5.08 16.21 -7.89
N LEU A 105 -6.24 15.58 -7.64
CA LEU A 105 -6.41 14.13 -7.80
C LEU A 105 -6.41 13.74 -9.27
N ILE A 106 -7.07 14.52 -10.13
CA ILE A 106 -7.09 14.30 -11.59
C ILE A 106 -5.67 14.38 -12.13
N ASP A 107 -4.94 15.44 -11.79
CA ASP A 107 -3.53 15.61 -12.18
C ASP A 107 -2.66 14.46 -11.67
N PHE A 108 -2.84 14.07 -10.41
CA PHE A 108 -2.11 12.96 -9.81
C PHE A 108 -2.38 11.64 -10.55
N PHE A 109 -3.64 11.27 -10.74
CA PHE A 109 -4.00 10.00 -11.37
C PHE A 109 -3.70 9.96 -12.87
N SER A 110 -3.72 11.11 -13.54
CA SER A 110 -3.41 11.22 -14.97
C SER A 110 -1.89 11.24 -15.20
N HIS A 111 -1.16 12.14 -14.55
CA HIS A 111 0.27 12.32 -14.79
C HIS A 111 1.15 11.24 -14.13
N LEU A 112 0.72 10.70 -12.99
CA LEU A 112 1.43 9.63 -12.29
C LEU A 112 0.82 8.24 -12.54
N ARG A 113 0.03 8.08 -13.61
CA ARG A 113 -0.60 6.80 -13.97
C ARG A 113 0.37 5.62 -13.99
N HIS A 114 1.56 5.84 -14.54
CA HIS A 114 2.63 4.83 -14.63
C HIS A 114 3.15 4.34 -13.27
N LEU A 115 2.88 5.09 -12.18
CA LEU A 115 3.18 4.70 -10.81
C LEU A 115 2.01 4.03 -10.10
N LEU A 116 0.78 4.10 -10.64
CA LEU A 116 -0.38 3.48 -9.99
C LEU A 116 -0.36 1.96 -10.15
N TYR A 117 -0.90 1.27 -9.14
CA TYR A 117 -1.02 -0.17 -9.13
C TYR A 117 -2.30 -0.61 -8.40
N GLY A 118 -2.82 -1.79 -8.74
CA GLY A 118 -3.92 -2.42 -8.01
C GLY A 118 -5.22 -2.44 -8.80
N CYS A 119 -6.33 -2.32 -8.09
CA CYS A 119 -7.68 -2.45 -8.64
C CYS A 119 -8.70 -1.62 -7.86
N VAL A 120 -9.88 -1.43 -8.46
CA VAL A 120 -11.08 -0.93 -7.80
C VAL A 120 -12.07 -2.08 -7.63
N LEU A 121 -12.67 -2.19 -6.44
CA LEU A 121 -13.74 -3.13 -6.18
C LEU A 121 -15.10 -2.48 -6.38
N TYR A 122 -16.04 -3.26 -6.90
CA TYR A 122 -17.42 -2.85 -7.16
C TYR A 122 -18.41 -3.81 -6.52
N VAL A 123 -19.60 -3.32 -6.16
CA VAL A 123 -20.78 -4.12 -5.84
C VAL A 123 -21.95 -3.50 -6.61
N GLU A 124 -22.68 -4.28 -7.40
CA GLU A 124 -23.84 -3.81 -8.17
C GLU A 124 -23.52 -2.56 -9.04
N ASN A 125 -22.35 -2.55 -9.68
CA ASN A 125 -21.83 -1.44 -10.49
C ASN A 125 -21.50 -0.13 -9.73
N ALA A 126 -21.59 -0.12 -8.40
CA ALA A 126 -21.09 0.98 -7.58
C ALA A 126 -19.69 0.67 -7.01
N PRO A 127 -18.71 1.61 -7.07
CA PRO A 127 -17.40 1.41 -6.46
C PRO A 127 -17.55 1.27 -4.93
N CYS A 128 -16.87 0.29 -4.34
CA CYS A 128 -16.96 -0.02 -2.92
C CYS A 128 -15.61 0.02 -2.19
N ALA A 129 -14.49 -0.09 -2.89
CA ALA A 129 -13.15 -0.05 -2.29
C ALA A 129 -12.09 0.35 -3.32
N PHE A 130 -11.19 1.24 -2.93
CA PHE A 130 -10.04 1.65 -3.73
C PHE A 130 -8.91 2.15 -2.82
N ASP A 131 -7.70 1.65 -3.05
CA ASP A 131 -6.48 2.07 -2.37
C ASP A 131 -5.60 2.72 -3.43
N ILE A 132 -5.06 3.90 -3.12
CA ILE A 132 -3.98 4.48 -3.91
C ILE A 132 -2.74 3.65 -3.60
N VAL A 133 -2.40 2.70 -4.45
CA VAL A 133 -1.14 1.95 -4.37
C VAL A 133 -0.17 2.52 -5.39
N LEU A 134 0.99 2.97 -4.91
CA LEU A 134 2.08 3.45 -5.74
C LEU A 134 3.13 2.36 -5.89
N LYS A 135 3.64 2.17 -7.11
CA LYS A 135 4.68 1.21 -7.49
C LYS A 135 5.90 1.95 -8.01
N ALA A 136 7.06 1.65 -7.44
CA ALA A 136 8.36 2.05 -7.95
C ALA A 136 9.24 0.82 -8.17
N GLU A 137 9.84 0.70 -9.35
CA GLU A 137 10.59 -0.48 -9.76
C GLU A 137 12.07 -0.15 -10.00
N SER A 138 12.95 -0.94 -9.40
CA SER A 138 14.39 -0.89 -9.65
C SER A 138 14.84 -2.17 -10.38
N ARG A 139 16.15 -2.31 -10.64
CA ARG A 139 16.71 -3.55 -11.20
C ARG A 139 16.44 -4.76 -10.30
N LEU A 140 16.56 -4.60 -8.98
CA LEU A 140 16.57 -5.72 -8.03
C LEU A 140 15.26 -5.90 -7.26
N SER A 141 14.42 -4.86 -7.20
CA SER A 141 13.24 -4.86 -6.34
C SER A 141 12.10 -4.05 -6.93
N VAL A 142 10.89 -4.34 -6.44
CA VAL A 142 9.71 -3.50 -6.63
C VAL A 142 9.22 -3.06 -5.26
N TYR A 143 9.05 -1.75 -5.10
CA TYR A 143 8.51 -1.12 -3.91
C TYR A 143 7.08 -0.69 -4.16
N PHE A 144 6.18 -1.07 -3.26
CA PHE A 144 4.79 -0.65 -3.24
C PHE A 144 4.51 0.16 -1.98
N ASP A 145 3.75 1.25 -2.10
CA ASP A 145 3.32 2.10 -0.99
C ASP A 145 1.82 2.34 -1.05
N VAL A 146 1.16 2.34 0.10
CA VAL A 146 -0.28 2.65 0.20
C VAL A 146 -0.46 3.91 1.04
N PRO A 147 -0.34 5.10 0.43
CA PRO A 147 -0.53 6.37 1.14
C PRO A 147 -1.94 6.55 1.69
N ASN A 148 -2.97 6.13 0.94
CA ASN A 148 -4.36 6.31 1.34
C ASN A 148 -5.31 5.38 0.57
N GLY A 149 -6.56 5.28 1.03
CA GLY A 149 -7.61 4.51 0.39
C GLY A 149 -8.98 4.72 1.03
N GLY A 150 -10.02 4.41 0.29
CA GLY A 150 -11.41 4.56 0.67
C GLY A 150 -12.17 3.24 0.59
N VAL A 151 -13.16 3.10 1.46
CA VAL A 151 -14.11 1.99 1.45
C VAL A 151 -15.51 2.54 1.68
N LYS A 152 -16.50 1.95 1.02
CA LYS A 152 -17.88 2.33 1.21
C LYS A 152 -18.46 1.60 2.42
N LYS A 153 -18.92 2.35 3.42
CA LYS A 153 -19.39 1.81 4.71
C LYS A 153 -20.53 0.79 4.57
N GLU A 154 -21.42 1.02 3.61
CA GLU A 154 -22.58 0.16 3.31
C GLU A 154 -22.19 -1.29 3.02
N TYR A 155 -21.01 -1.52 2.43
CA TYR A 155 -20.57 -2.85 2.00
C TYR A 155 -19.59 -3.52 2.97
N MET A 156 -19.40 -2.97 4.19
CA MET A 156 -18.42 -3.49 5.15
C MET A 156 -18.69 -4.93 5.59
N ASN A 157 -19.95 -5.40 5.53
CA ASN A 157 -20.36 -6.79 5.75
C ASN A 157 -19.78 -7.80 4.73
N LEU A 158 -19.25 -7.29 3.61
CA LEU A 158 -18.56 -8.06 2.58
C LEU A 158 -17.03 -7.94 2.67
N SER A 159 -16.50 -7.26 3.68
CA SER A 159 -15.05 -7.07 3.91
C SER A 159 -14.26 -6.46 2.74
N PRO A 160 -14.77 -5.45 2.00
CA PRO A 160 -14.17 -4.94 0.75
C PRO A 160 -12.73 -4.46 0.95
N GLY A 161 -12.43 -3.77 2.06
CA GLY A 161 -11.04 -3.34 2.35
C GLY A 161 -10.06 -4.49 2.58
N SER A 162 -10.50 -5.61 3.17
CA SER A 162 -9.62 -6.78 3.35
C SER A 162 -9.42 -7.55 2.04
N ILE A 163 -10.45 -7.60 1.20
CA ILE A 163 -10.36 -8.21 -0.13
C ILE A 163 -9.45 -7.40 -1.02
N LEU A 164 -9.61 -6.07 -1.05
CA LEU A 164 -8.77 -5.17 -1.83
C LEU A 164 -7.29 -5.31 -1.45
N MET A 165 -6.98 -5.24 -0.15
CA MET A 165 -5.62 -5.45 0.35
C MET A 165 -5.08 -6.83 -0.04
N TRP A 166 -5.91 -7.88 0.06
CA TRP A 166 -5.53 -9.24 -0.32
C TRP A 166 -5.19 -9.35 -1.81
N LEU A 167 -6.02 -8.78 -2.69
CA LEU A 167 -5.80 -8.79 -4.13
C LEU A 167 -4.56 -7.98 -4.52
N ASN A 168 -4.44 -6.74 -4.03
CA ASN A 168 -3.29 -5.88 -4.31
C ASN A 168 -1.97 -6.53 -3.86
N VAL A 169 -1.93 -7.12 -2.67
CA VAL A 169 -0.73 -7.80 -2.15
C VAL A 169 -0.39 -9.05 -2.98
N ASN A 170 -1.35 -9.92 -3.28
CA ASN A 170 -1.03 -11.13 -4.04
C ASN A 170 -0.64 -10.84 -5.47
N ASN A 171 -1.34 -9.92 -6.14
CA ASN A 171 -0.97 -9.50 -7.48
C ASN A 171 0.44 -8.91 -7.48
N ALA A 172 0.79 -8.06 -6.50
CA ALA A 172 2.13 -7.51 -6.35
C ALA A 172 3.20 -8.59 -6.10
N LYS A 173 2.90 -9.62 -5.29
CA LYS A 173 3.79 -10.77 -5.09
C LYS A 173 4.00 -11.55 -6.38
N SER A 174 2.93 -11.86 -7.11
CA SER A 174 3.00 -12.56 -8.40
C SER A 174 3.80 -11.76 -9.43
N TYR A 175 3.58 -10.45 -9.53
CA TYR A 175 4.34 -9.56 -10.40
C TYR A 175 5.85 -9.61 -10.09
N CYS A 176 6.21 -9.54 -8.81
CA CYS A 176 7.61 -9.60 -8.38
C CYS A 176 8.23 -10.98 -8.67
N GLN A 177 7.49 -12.06 -8.41
CA GLN A 177 7.93 -13.42 -8.67
C GLN A 177 8.20 -13.65 -10.17
N GLU A 178 7.26 -13.24 -11.04
CA GLU A 178 7.40 -13.35 -12.50
C GLU A 178 8.62 -12.58 -13.03
N LYS A 179 8.88 -11.40 -12.46
CA LYS A 179 10.03 -10.56 -12.84
C LYS A 179 11.35 -10.95 -12.14
N ASN A 180 11.33 -11.95 -11.27
CA ASN A 180 12.45 -12.32 -10.39
C ASN A 180 13.01 -11.11 -9.62
N LYS A 181 12.12 -10.30 -9.03
CA LYS A 181 12.46 -9.10 -8.26
C LYS A 181 12.03 -9.26 -6.81
N LYS A 182 12.78 -8.63 -5.90
CA LYS A 182 12.40 -8.58 -4.49
C LYS A 182 11.11 -7.79 -4.30
N PHE A 183 10.12 -8.42 -3.68
CA PHE A 183 8.87 -7.79 -3.26
C PHE A 183 9.08 -6.96 -1.99
N ILE A 184 8.68 -5.68 -2.02
CA ILE A 184 8.63 -4.82 -0.83
C ILE A 184 7.31 -4.05 -0.88
N PHE A 185 6.42 -4.25 0.08
CA PHE A 185 5.13 -3.58 0.11
C PHE A 185 4.91 -2.96 1.48
N SER A 186 4.78 -1.64 1.52
CA SER A 186 4.52 -0.89 2.74
C SER A 186 3.06 -0.46 2.83
N ILE A 187 2.49 -0.69 4.02
CA ILE A 187 1.17 -0.15 4.40
C ILE A 187 1.33 1.01 5.39
N GLY A 188 2.46 1.72 5.30
CA GLY A 188 2.79 2.92 6.07
C GLY A 188 3.09 2.68 7.55
N ALA A 189 3.06 3.77 8.32
CA ALA A 189 3.47 3.76 9.72
C ALA A 189 2.54 2.90 10.61
N LEU A 190 3.13 2.24 11.61
CA LEU A 190 2.38 1.68 12.74
C LEU A 190 2.04 2.79 13.72
N ARG A 191 0.76 2.86 14.11
CA ARG A 191 0.24 3.71 15.18
C ARG A 191 -0.75 2.91 16.02
N PRO A 192 -0.98 3.24 17.30
CA PRO A 192 -1.93 2.53 18.16
C PRO A 192 -3.32 2.37 17.54
N GLU A 193 -3.82 3.42 16.89
CA GLU A 193 -5.12 3.42 16.21
C GLU A 193 -5.18 2.49 14.97
N TRP A 194 -4.03 1.99 14.48
CA TRP A 194 -3.91 1.19 13.26
C TRP A 194 -3.27 -0.19 13.50
N GLU A 195 -3.44 -0.77 14.69
CA GLU A 195 -2.93 -2.11 15.04
C GLU A 195 -3.40 -3.22 14.08
N TYR A 196 -4.54 -3.02 13.40
CA TYR A 196 -5.04 -3.95 12.39
C TYR A 196 -4.00 -4.28 11.30
N LYS A 197 -3.02 -3.40 11.06
CA LYS A 197 -1.92 -3.58 10.12
C LYS A 197 -1.04 -4.79 10.48
N LEU A 198 -0.91 -5.12 11.77
CA LEU A 198 -0.11 -6.26 12.25
C LEU A 198 -0.65 -7.63 11.79
N ARG A 199 -1.91 -7.68 11.38
CA ARG A 199 -2.48 -8.87 10.72
C ARG A 199 -1.81 -9.13 9.37
N TRP A 200 -1.43 -8.07 8.66
CA TRP A 200 -0.89 -8.09 7.29
C TRP A 200 0.64 -7.98 7.23
N ALA A 201 1.20 -7.25 8.17
CA ALA A 201 2.56 -6.74 8.08
C ALA A 201 3.34 -6.96 9.37
N GLU A 202 4.65 -6.89 9.25
CA GLU A 202 5.59 -6.79 10.36
C GLU A 202 6.08 -5.34 10.50
N PRO A 203 6.16 -4.82 11.73
CA PRO A 203 6.62 -3.46 11.97
C PRO A 203 8.14 -3.40 12.11
N TYR A 204 8.78 -2.53 11.33
CA TYR A 204 10.22 -2.34 11.34
C TYR A 204 10.57 -0.90 11.73
N PHE A 205 11.48 -0.72 12.69
CA PHE A 205 11.99 0.62 13.00
C PHE A 205 12.67 1.23 11.78
N THR A 206 12.28 2.47 11.48
CA THR A 206 12.96 3.26 10.45
C THR A 206 14.30 3.76 10.96
N GLY A 207 15.31 3.86 10.10
CA GLY A 207 16.62 4.39 10.46
C GLY A 207 16.63 5.92 10.55
N LYS A 208 17.53 6.45 11.40
CA LYS A 208 17.89 7.87 11.48
C LYS A 208 19.33 8.07 11.03
N SER A 209 19.59 8.83 9.97
CA SER A 209 20.94 9.29 9.61
C SER A 209 21.39 10.46 10.49
N PHE A 210 22.70 10.57 10.70
CA PHE A 210 23.30 11.59 11.57
C PHE A 210 23.89 12.81 10.83
N CYS A 211 24.27 12.64 9.56
CA CYS A 211 24.79 13.72 8.72
C CYS A 211 23.63 14.45 8.09
#